data_AF-A0A4R3M6R8-F1
#
_entry.id   AF-A0A4R3M6R8-F1
#
_cell.length_a   1.000
_cell.length_b   1.000
_cell.length_c   1.000
_cell.angle_alpha   90.00
_cell.angle_beta   90.00
_cell.angle_gamma   90.00
#
_symmetry.space_group_name_H-M   'P 1'
#
loop_
_entity.id
_entity.type
_entity.pdbx_description
1 polymer ?
#
loop_
_entity_poly.entity_id
_entity_poly.type
_entity_poly.pdbx_seq_one_letter_code
_entity_poly.pdbx_strand_id
1 'polypeptide(L)'
;MNITDETFDTANRRAEANKVAYPTAVSVRYDHRVARIVIVLASGLELAFSPKRAQGLENARPSDLADAEVTPSGLGIHFPRLDADLYIPALLEGFLGSRRWMAAEIGKIGGSVSTQAKAAAARQNGKLGGRPRKPKGLVVV
;
A
#
# COMPACT_ATOMS: atom_id res chain seq x y z
N MET A 1 30.64 7.08 -5.44
CA MET A 1 29.78 6.14 -4.69
C MET A 1 29.45 5.02 -5.66
N ASN A 2 30.17 3.90 -5.62
CA ASN A 2 29.98 2.81 -6.58
C ASN A 2 28.79 1.96 -6.13
N ILE A 3 27.68 2.10 -6.85
CA ILE A 3 26.52 1.22 -6.73
C ILE A 3 26.97 -0.14 -7.27
N THR A 4 27.05 -1.14 -6.41
CA THR A 4 27.45 -2.52 -6.78
C THR A 4 26.28 -3.25 -7.43
N ASP A 5 26.57 -4.16 -8.37
CA ASP A 5 25.54 -4.89 -9.13
C ASP A 5 24.50 -5.61 -8.22
N GLU A 6 24.91 -6.07 -7.04
CA GLU A 6 24.01 -6.65 -6.02
C GLU A 6 22.96 -5.67 -5.48
N THR A 7 23.31 -4.39 -5.35
CA THR A 7 22.34 -3.35 -4.94
C THR A 7 21.34 -3.05 -6.05
N PHE A 8 21.75 -3.13 -7.31
CA PHE A 8 20.87 -2.98 -8.46
C PHE A 8 19.88 -4.15 -8.58
N ASP A 9 20.35 -5.39 -8.45
CA ASP A 9 19.50 -6.58 -8.52
C ASP A 9 18.50 -6.66 -7.37
N THR A 10 18.91 -6.22 -6.17
CA THR A 10 18.01 -6.17 -5.01
C THR A 10 16.94 -5.08 -5.19
N ALA A 11 17.31 -3.94 -5.78
CA ALA A 11 16.36 -2.87 -6.11
C ALA A 11 15.33 -3.34 -7.17
N ASN A 12 15.79 -4.05 -8.21
CA ASN A 12 14.91 -4.58 -9.25
C ASN A 12 13.92 -5.62 -8.71
N ARG A 13 14.37 -6.56 -7.88
CA ARG A 13 13.47 -7.55 -7.24
C ARG A 13 12.41 -6.89 -6.37
N ARG A 14 12.76 -5.82 -5.64
CA ARG A 14 11.79 -5.04 -4.85
C ARG A 14 10.81 -4.29 -5.75
N ALA A 15 11.28 -3.70 -6.84
CA ALA A 15 10.42 -3.01 -7.80
C ALA A 15 9.38 -3.96 -8.42
N GLU A 16 9.79 -5.17 -8.83
CA GLU A 16 8.88 -6.19 -9.37
C GLU A 16 7.90 -6.72 -8.31
N ALA A 17 8.36 -7.01 -7.10
CA ALA A 17 7.47 -7.43 -6.01
C ALA A 17 6.41 -6.36 -5.68
N ASN A 18 6.78 -5.07 -5.74
CA ASN A 18 5.87 -3.96 -5.47
C ASN A 18 4.83 -3.77 -6.59
N LYS A 19 5.17 -4.04 -7.86
CA LYS A 19 4.20 -4.02 -8.97
C LYS A 19 3.13 -5.10 -8.81
N VAL A 20 3.48 -6.25 -8.22
CA VAL A 20 2.53 -7.34 -7.96
C VAL A 20 1.67 -7.05 -6.73
N ALA A 21 2.23 -6.38 -5.71
CA ALA A 21 1.54 -6.12 -4.46
C ALA A 21 0.58 -4.92 -4.50
N TYR A 22 0.85 -3.93 -5.34
CA TYR A 22 0.07 -2.69 -5.39
C TYR A 22 -0.57 -2.46 -6.76
N PRO A 23 -1.86 -2.07 -6.81
CA PRO A 23 -2.49 -1.72 -8.07
C PRO A 23 -1.82 -0.48 -8.67
N THR A 24 -1.49 -0.54 -9.96
CA THR A 24 -0.86 0.57 -10.68
C THR A 24 -1.84 1.73 -10.88
N ALA A 25 -1.33 2.96 -10.88
CA ALA A 25 -2.08 4.11 -11.32
C ALA A 25 -2.33 4.03 -12.84
N VAL A 26 -3.56 4.33 -13.25
CA VAL A 26 -3.97 4.38 -14.67
C VAL A 26 -4.28 5.80 -15.13
N SER A 27 -4.62 6.68 -14.20
CA SER A 27 -4.78 8.11 -14.50
C SER A 27 -4.53 8.96 -13.27
N VAL A 28 -4.13 10.21 -13.53
CA VAL A 28 -4.04 11.26 -12.53
C VAL A 28 -4.60 12.55 -13.14
N ARG A 29 -5.27 13.35 -12.31
CA ARG A 29 -5.70 14.69 -12.68
C ARG A 29 -5.81 15.58 -11.46
N TYR A 30 -5.65 16.88 -11.66
CA TYR A 30 -6.06 17.87 -10.68
C TYR A 30 -7.51 18.32 -10.94
N ASP A 31 -8.37 18.14 -9.96
CA ASP A 31 -9.75 18.64 -9.99
C ASP A 31 -9.82 20.03 -9.36
N HIS A 32 -9.93 21.05 -10.21
CA HIS A 32 -10.00 22.45 -9.80
C HIS A 32 -11.27 22.77 -8.99
N ARG A 33 -12.38 22.05 -9.18
CA ARG A 33 -13.66 22.36 -8.53
C ARG A 33 -13.59 22.10 -7.03
N VAL A 34 -12.86 21.05 -6.64
CA VAL A 34 -12.70 20.60 -5.25
C VAL A 34 -11.27 20.77 -4.72
N ALA A 35 -10.37 21.31 -5.54
CA ALA A 35 -8.96 21.52 -5.25
C ALA A 35 -8.24 20.23 -4.77
N ARG A 36 -8.41 19.13 -5.51
CA ARG A 36 -7.83 17.82 -5.17
C ARG A 36 -7.05 17.20 -6.32
N ILE A 37 -6.00 16.47 -5.96
CA ILE A 37 -5.38 15.49 -6.86
C ILE A 37 -6.24 14.23 -6.80
N VAL A 38 -6.66 13.75 -7.95
CA VAL A 38 -7.44 12.53 -8.14
C VAL A 38 -6.59 11.53 -8.89
N ILE A 39 -6.39 10.35 -8.31
CA ILE A 39 -5.62 9.24 -8.89
C ILE A 39 -6.54 8.04 -9.00
N VAL A 40 -6.65 7.47 -10.19
CA VAL A 40 -7.41 6.23 -10.43
C VAL A 40 -6.42 5.09 -10.56
N LEU A 41 -6.64 4.01 -9.82
CA LEU A 41 -5.83 2.80 -9.87
C LEU A 41 -6.49 1.75 -10.77
N ALA A 42 -5.71 0.82 -11.31
CA ALA A 42 -6.18 -0.28 -12.15
C ALA A 42 -7.20 -1.20 -11.44
N SER A 43 -7.23 -1.18 -10.11
CA SER A 43 -8.25 -1.87 -9.31
C SER A 43 -9.64 -1.20 -9.34
N GLY A 44 -9.75 0.01 -9.89
CA GLY A 44 -10.94 0.86 -9.80
C GLY A 44 -11.00 1.71 -8.53
N LEU A 45 -10.01 1.61 -7.63
CA LEU A 45 -9.91 2.50 -6.47
C LEU A 45 -9.53 3.92 -6.90
N GLU A 46 -10.27 4.91 -6.41
CA GLU A 46 -9.94 6.33 -6.60
C GLU A 46 -9.41 6.94 -5.30
N LEU A 47 -8.30 7.67 -5.41
CA LEU A 47 -7.70 8.43 -4.31
C LEU A 47 -7.85 9.92 -4.59
N ALA A 48 -8.51 10.65 -3.69
CA ALA A 48 -8.72 12.09 -3.84
C ALA A 48 -8.27 12.86 -2.59
N PHE A 49 -7.15 13.59 -2.68
CA PHE A 49 -6.57 14.32 -1.55
C PHE A 49 -6.17 15.75 -1.92
N SER A 50 -6.08 16.61 -0.90
CA SER A 50 -5.58 17.98 -1.08
C SER A 50 -4.06 17.94 -1.30
N PRO A 51 -3.52 18.63 -2.32
CA PRO A 51 -2.08 18.70 -2.57
C PRO A 51 -1.32 19.22 -1.34
N LYS A 52 -1.93 20.11 -0.55
CA LYS A 52 -1.35 20.67 0.67
C LYS A 52 -1.01 19.65 1.76
N ARG A 53 -1.58 18.43 1.66
CA ARG A 53 -1.33 17.34 2.60
C ARG A 53 -0.30 16.33 2.09
N ALA A 54 0.17 16.49 0.86
CA ALA A 54 1.20 15.64 0.28
C ALA A 54 2.55 16.35 0.41
N GLN A 55 3.54 15.60 0.90
CA GLN A 55 4.89 16.10 1.04
C GLN A 55 5.45 16.50 -0.33
N GLY A 56 6.05 17.69 -0.43
CA GLY A 56 6.58 18.24 -1.68
C GLY A 56 5.55 19.01 -2.53
N LEU A 57 4.26 18.99 -2.17
CA LEU A 57 3.19 19.70 -2.87
C LEU A 57 2.50 20.75 -1.99
N GLU A 58 3.05 21.07 -0.82
CA GLU A 58 2.44 21.92 0.21
C GLU A 58 2.10 23.32 -0.32
N ASN A 59 2.97 23.84 -1.19
CA ASN A 59 2.88 25.17 -1.79
C ASN A 59 2.58 25.13 -3.30
N ALA A 60 2.22 23.96 -3.84
CA ALA A 60 1.92 23.80 -5.25
C ALA A 60 0.71 24.66 -5.66
N ARG A 61 0.84 25.39 -6.78
CA ARG A 61 -0.28 26.11 -7.37
C ARG A 61 -1.05 25.17 -8.28
N PRO A 62 -2.34 25.44 -8.55
CA PRO A 62 -3.13 24.65 -9.50
C PRO A 62 -2.45 24.46 -10.87
N SER A 63 -1.78 25.51 -11.37
CA SER A 63 -1.02 25.45 -12.62
C SER A 63 0.11 24.44 -12.61
N ASP A 64 0.70 24.19 -11.44
CA ASP A 64 1.85 23.31 -11.28
C ASP A 64 1.44 21.83 -11.25
N LEU A 65 0.14 21.56 -11.08
CA LEU A 65 -0.46 20.22 -10.98
C LEU A 65 -1.19 19.78 -12.25
N ALA A 66 -1.31 20.65 -13.27
CA ALA A 66 -2.10 20.40 -14.47
C ALA A 66 -1.51 19.30 -15.36
N ASP A 67 -0.19 19.23 -15.43
CA ASP A 67 0.55 18.31 -16.30
C ASP A 67 1.05 17.07 -15.53
N ALA A 68 0.32 16.64 -14.50
CA ALA A 68 0.70 15.47 -13.72
C ALA A 68 0.64 14.20 -14.59
N GLU A 69 1.67 13.36 -14.49
CA GLU A 69 1.82 12.16 -15.31
C GLU A 69 1.99 10.92 -14.44
N VAL A 70 1.45 9.79 -14.91
CA VAL A 70 1.75 8.49 -14.30
C VAL A 70 3.12 8.04 -14.79
N THR A 71 4.02 7.70 -13.88
CA THR A 71 5.35 7.18 -14.23
C THR A 71 5.24 5.86 -15.01
N PRO A 72 6.25 5.49 -15.83
CA PRO A 72 6.23 4.23 -16.59
C PRO A 72 6.08 2.97 -15.72
N SER A 73 6.48 3.06 -14.45
CA SER A 73 6.31 1.97 -13.48
C SER A 73 4.86 1.73 -13.07
N GLY A 74 3.98 2.72 -13.24
CA GLY A 74 2.62 2.75 -12.72
C GLY A 74 2.53 2.93 -11.20
N LEU A 75 3.66 3.02 -10.48
CA LEU A 75 3.69 3.10 -9.02
C LEU A 75 3.95 4.52 -8.49
N GLY A 76 4.14 5.47 -9.38
CA GLY A 76 4.34 6.87 -9.00
C GLY A 76 3.67 7.85 -9.95
N ILE A 77 3.45 9.05 -9.44
CA ILE A 77 2.99 10.22 -10.20
C ILE A 77 4.14 11.23 -10.25
N HIS A 78 4.48 11.68 -11.45
CA HIS A 78 5.44 12.74 -11.68
C HIS A 78 4.72 14.07 -11.92
N PHE A 79 5.23 15.15 -11.34
CA PHE A 79 4.75 16.52 -11.55
C PHE A 79 5.85 17.33 -12.26
N PRO A 80 5.86 17.40 -13.60
CA PRO A 80 6.96 17.98 -14.37
C PRO A 80 7.30 19.42 -13.99
N ARG A 81 6.29 20.21 -13.62
CA ARG A 81 6.45 21.63 -13.28
C ARG A 81 7.04 21.87 -11.90
N LEU A 82 6.99 20.86 -11.03
CA LEU A 82 7.52 20.91 -9.66
C LEU A 82 8.79 20.09 -9.49
N ASP A 83 9.16 19.30 -10.50
CA ASP A 83 10.22 18.29 -10.43
C ASP A 83 10.05 17.41 -9.18
N ALA A 84 8.81 16.96 -8.96
CA ALA A 84 8.40 16.23 -7.76
C ALA A 84 7.69 14.93 -8.13
N ASP A 85 7.92 13.89 -7.33
CA ASP A 85 7.32 12.58 -7.51
C ASP A 85 6.54 12.15 -6.26
N LEU A 86 5.39 11.53 -6.48
CA LEU A 86 4.62 10.84 -5.44
C LEU A 86 4.69 9.33 -5.65
N TYR A 87 5.04 8.59 -4.61
CA TYR A 87 5.04 7.14 -4.61
C TYR A 87 3.71 6.57 -4.07
N ILE A 88 2.94 5.91 -4.93
CA ILE A 88 1.60 5.41 -4.62
C ILE A 88 1.60 4.39 -3.48
N PRO A 89 2.51 3.40 -3.41
CA PRO A 89 2.51 2.45 -2.29
C PRO A 89 2.65 3.14 -0.93
N ALA A 90 3.54 4.13 -0.79
CA ALA A 90 3.68 4.88 0.47
C ALA A 90 2.41 5.69 0.80
N LEU A 91 1.74 6.25 -0.20
CA LEU A 91 0.46 6.93 -0.04
C LEU A 91 -0.61 5.94 0.48
N LEU A 92 -0.72 4.76 -0.13
CA LEU A 92 -1.67 3.74 0.27
C LEU A 92 -1.41 3.23 1.69
N GLU A 93 -0.15 3.04 2.08
CA GLU A 93 0.22 2.64 3.45
C GLU A 93 -0.17 3.70 4.51
N GLY A 94 -0.16 4.99 4.14
CA GLY A 94 -0.57 6.08 5.01
C GLY A 94 -2.10 6.26 5.11
N PHE A 95 -2.84 5.91 4.06
CA PHE A 95 -4.29 6.17 3.96
C PHE A 95 -5.19 4.94 4.15
N LEU A 96 -4.77 3.74 3.73
CA LEU A 96 -5.58 2.52 3.79
C LEU A 96 -5.39 1.71 5.09
N GLY A 97 -4.77 2.30 6.11
CA GLY A 97 -4.61 1.72 7.44
C GLY A 97 -3.18 1.31 7.76
N SER A 98 -2.83 1.32 9.05
CA SER A 98 -1.47 0.98 9.50
C SER A 98 -1.00 -0.38 8.97
N ARG A 99 0.32 -0.57 8.80
CA ARG A 99 0.94 -1.88 8.49
C ARG A 99 0.36 -3.03 9.31
N ARG A 100 0.02 -2.75 10.59
CA ARG A 100 -0.56 -3.73 11.51
C ARG A 100 -2.00 -4.11 11.16
N TRP A 101 -2.80 -3.15 10.70
CA TRP A 101 -4.16 -3.39 10.23
C TRP A 101 -4.15 -4.19 8.90
N MET A 102 -3.28 -3.82 7.96
CA MET A 102 -3.11 -4.59 6.70
C MET A 102 -2.61 -6.02 6.96
N ALA A 103 -1.63 -6.20 7.85
CA ALA A 103 -1.16 -7.54 8.22
C ALA A 103 -2.29 -8.40 8.86
N ALA A 104 -3.18 -7.77 9.63
CA ALA A 104 -4.35 -8.46 10.18
C ALA A 104 -5.35 -8.86 9.09
N GLU A 105 -5.62 -7.99 8.10
CA GLU A 105 -6.55 -8.32 7.01
C GLU A 105 -5.97 -9.38 6.06
N ILE A 106 -4.69 -9.28 5.69
CA ILE A 106 -3.98 -10.33 4.93
C ILE A 106 -3.98 -11.65 5.72
N GLY A 107 -3.72 -11.60 7.03
CA GLY A 107 -3.78 -12.76 7.91
C GLY A 107 -5.18 -13.38 8.01
N LYS A 108 -6.23 -12.56 7.94
CA LYS A 108 -7.64 -13.00 7.92
C LYS A 108 -8.01 -13.63 6.58
N ILE A 109 -7.60 -13.04 5.46
CA ILE A 109 -7.77 -13.62 4.13
C ILE A 109 -7.04 -14.97 4.05
N GLY A 110 -5.73 -15.00 4.36
CA GLY A 110 -4.96 -16.24 4.40
C GLY A 110 -5.47 -17.24 5.44
N GLY A 111 -6.05 -16.75 6.55
CA GLY A 111 -6.72 -17.53 7.58
C GLY A 111 -8.01 -18.19 7.10
N SER A 112 -8.76 -17.52 6.22
CA SER A 112 -10.02 -18.02 5.65
C SER A 112 -9.83 -19.07 4.54
N VAL A 113 -8.66 -19.08 3.90
CA VAL A 113 -8.31 -20.09 2.89
C VAL A 113 -8.24 -21.47 3.56
N SER A 114 -9.10 -22.40 3.16
CA SER A 114 -9.11 -23.79 3.63
C SER A 114 -8.55 -24.71 2.56
N THR A 115 -7.32 -25.19 2.72
CA THR A 115 -6.70 -26.21 1.85
C THR A 115 -6.46 -27.51 2.61
N GLN A 116 -6.36 -28.64 1.90
CA GLN A 116 -6.02 -29.92 2.51
C GLN A 116 -4.69 -29.87 3.27
N ALA A 117 -3.68 -29.20 2.71
CA ALA A 117 -2.38 -29.00 3.35
C ALA A 117 -2.51 -28.23 4.68
N LYS A 118 -3.31 -27.17 4.70
CA LYS A 118 -3.55 -26.37 5.92
C LYS A 118 -4.32 -27.16 6.98
N ALA A 119 -5.29 -27.97 6.58
CA ALA A 119 -6.02 -28.86 7.48
C ALA A 119 -5.11 -29.95 8.08
N ALA A 120 -4.20 -30.53 7.29
CA ALA A 120 -3.22 -31.50 7.78
C ALA A 120 -2.24 -30.86 8.78
N ALA A 121 -1.72 -29.67 8.47
CA ALA A 121 -0.84 -28.92 9.36
C ALA A 121 -1.54 -28.54 10.68
N ALA A 122 -2.80 -28.10 10.63
CA ALA A 122 -3.58 -27.78 11.82
C ALA A 122 -3.77 -29.00 12.75
N ARG A 123 -4.00 -30.20 12.18
CA ARG A 123 -4.10 -31.46 12.95
C ARG A 123 -2.78 -31.83 13.62
N GLN A 124 -1.65 -31.69 12.93
CA GLN A 124 -0.33 -31.93 13.52
C GLN A 124 -0.05 -30.93 14.66
N ASN A 125 -0.33 -29.64 14.45
CA ASN A 125 -0.13 -28.61 15.47
C ASN A 125 -1.05 -28.81 16.69
N GLY A 126 -2.27 -29.31 16.49
CA GLY A 126 -3.19 -29.64 17.59
C GLY A 126 -2.67 -30.75 18.52
N LYS A 127 -1.81 -31.66 18.04
CA LYS A 127 -1.20 -32.72 18.87
C LYS A 127 -0.18 -32.18 19.87
N LEU A 128 0.39 -31.00 19.63
CA LEU A 128 1.39 -30.36 20.49
C LEU A 128 0.80 -29.51 21.62
N GLY A 129 -0.53 -29.61 21.84
CA GLY A 129 -1.24 -28.79 22.82
C GLY A 129 -1.72 -27.49 22.18
N GLY A 130 -3.01 -27.45 21.82
CA GLY A 130 -3.62 -26.28 21.21
C GLY A 130 -3.63 -25.03 22.12
N ARG A 131 -4.24 -23.94 21.65
CA ARG A 131 -4.31 -22.67 22.39
C ARG A 131 -4.95 -22.89 23.78
N PRO A 132 -4.24 -22.59 24.89
CA PRO A 132 -4.77 -22.71 26.24
C PRO A 132 -6.06 -21.91 26.43
N ARG A 133 -7.01 -22.43 27.20
CA ARG A 133 -8.25 -21.73 27.52
C ARG A 133 -7.95 -20.46 28.32
N LYS A 134 -8.54 -19.32 27.93
CA LYS A 134 -8.49 -18.10 28.76
C LYS A 134 -9.23 -18.36 30.07
N PRO A 135 -8.63 -18.07 31.24
CA PRO A 135 -9.33 -18.19 32.52
C PRO A 135 -10.49 -17.19 32.56
N LYS A 136 -11.68 -17.65 32.97
CA LYS A 136 -12.80 -16.76 33.31
C LYS A 136 -12.39 -16.00 34.58
N GLY A 137 -12.32 -14.68 34.51
CA GLY A 137 -12.03 -13.84 35.67
C GLY A 137 -13.07 -14.09 36.76
N LEU A 138 -12.61 -14.34 38.00
CA LEU A 138 -13.47 -14.30 39.18
C LEU A 138 -14.08 -12.90 39.28
N VAL A 139 -15.40 -12.82 39.19
CA VAL A 139 -16.15 -11.68 39.71
C VAL A 139 -16.14 -11.84 41.23
N VAL A 140 -15.36 -11.01 41.92
CA VAL A 140 -15.43 -10.89 43.38
C VAL A 140 -16.56 -9.91 43.65
N VAL A 141 -17.57 -10.39 44.37
CA VAL A 141 -18.72 -9.63 44.88
C VAL A 141 -18.27 -8.76 46.05
#